data_AF-A0A9E0HD06-F1
#
_entry.id   AF-A0A9E0HD06-F1
#
_cell.length_a   1.000
_cell.length_b   1.000
_cell.length_c   1.000
_cell.angle_alpha   90.00
_cell.angle_beta   90.00
_cell.angle_gamma   90.00
#
_symmetry.space_group_name_H-M   'P 1'
#
loop_
_entity.id
_entity.type
_entity.pdbx_description
1 polymer ?
#
loop_
_entity_poly.entity_id
_entity_poly.type
_entity_poly.pdbx_seq_one_letter_code
_entity_poly.pdbx_strand_id
1 'polypeptide(L)'
;MTQDGEHDDGFDAVLTRLRKVVEHLEAGQLSLEESLAAYERGIGLARRGHQLLDGAERRVELLVAGGTQTVPLDEAATDEP
;
A
#
# COMPACT_ATOMS: atom_id res chain seq x y z
N MET A 1 -12.86 -17.19 10.46
CA MET A 1 -13.42 -15.89 10.88
C MET A 1 -12.25 -15.08 11.41
N THR A 2 -11.60 -14.30 10.54
CA THR A 2 -10.44 -13.50 10.93
C THR A 2 -10.34 -12.28 10.01
N GLN A 3 -11.21 -11.31 10.33
CA GLN A 3 -11.01 -9.86 10.28
C GLN A 3 -10.45 -9.23 8.99
N ASP A 4 -11.28 -9.24 7.94
CA ASP A 4 -11.27 -8.20 6.91
C ASP A 4 -12.08 -6.98 7.42
N GLY A 5 -11.48 -5.79 7.44
CA GLY A 5 -12.26 -4.55 7.23
C GLY A 5 -12.51 -3.57 8.40
N GLU A 6 -12.12 -3.82 9.65
CA GLU A 6 -12.41 -2.88 10.76
C GLU A 6 -11.17 -2.19 11.37
N HIS A 7 -10.33 -1.59 10.52
CA HIS A 7 -9.37 -0.60 11.00
C HIS A 7 -9.65 0.71 10.26
N ASP A 8 -10.09 1.72 11.01
CA ASP A 8 -10.33 3.10 10.54
C ASP A 8 -9.04 3.77 9.97
N ASP A 9 -7.92 3.04 9.96
CA ASP A 9 -6.60 3.43 9.43
C ASP A 9 -6.07 2.52 8.31
N GLY A 10 -6.91 1.64 7.74
CA GLY A 10 -6.56 0.76 6.60
C GLY A 10 -6.41 1.51 5.27
N PHE A 11 -5.88 0.84 4.24
CA PHE A 11 -5.64 1.45 2.92
C PHE A 11 -6.92 2.04 2.31
N ASP A 12 -8.03 1.30 2.36
CA ASP A 12 -9.32 1.77 1.82
C ASP A 12 -9.85 2.99 2.57
N ALA A 13 -9.65 3.06 3.89
CA ALA A 13 -10.01 4.22 4.70
C ALA A 13 -9.17 5.45 4.32
N VAL A 14 -7.85 5.28 4.16
CA VAL A 14 -6.93 6.33 3.72
C VAL A 14 -7.31 6.83 2.32
N LEU A 15 -7.57 5.91 1.39
CA LEU A 15 -7.96 6.25 0.02
C LEU A 15 -9.30 6.99 -0.04
N THR A 16 -10.27 6.57 0.78
CA THR A 16 -11.58 7.23 0.90
C THR A 16 -11.43 8.65 1.45
N ARG A 17 -10.62 8.84 2.50
CA ARG A 17 -10.34 10.16 3.08
C ARG A 17 -9.62 11.07 2.06
N LEU A 18 -8.66 10.53 1.32
CA LEU A 18 -7.93 11.29 0.30
C LEU A 18 -8.85 11.77 -0.82
N ARG A 19 -9.76 10.90 -1.28
CA ARG A 19 -10.75 11.26 -2.31
C ARG A 19 -11.63 12.43 -1.88
N LYS A 20 -12.12 12.41 -0.64
CA LYS A 20 -12.89 13.52 -0.06
C LYS A 20 -12.10 14.83 -0.01
N VAL A 21 -10.80 14.77 0.29
CA VAL A 21 -9.93 15.95 0.26
C VAL A 21 -9.82 16.52 -1.16
N VAL A 22 -9.62 15.66 -2.16
CA VAL A 22 -9.56 16.06 -3.57
C VAL A 22 -10.89 16.67 -4.02
N GLU A 23 -12.02 16.01 -3.74
CA GLU A 23 -13.36 16.53 -4.06
C GLU A 23 -13.58 17.92 -3.46
N HIS A 24 -13.11 18.15 -2.23
CA HIS A 24 -13.24 19.44 -1.57
C HIS A 24 -12.36 20.53 -2.18
N LEU A 25 -11.14 20.18 -2.61
CA LEU A 25 -10.25 21.09 -3.34
C LEU A 25 -10.82 21.46 -4.72
N GLU A 26 -11.39 20.48 -5.43
CA GLU A 26 -11.98 20.65 -6.75
C GLU A 26 -13.29 21.46 -6.74
N ALA A 27 -14.02 21.46 -5.62
CA ALA A 27 -15.25 22.24 -5.45
C ALA A 27 -15.02 23.76 -5.56
N GLY A 28 -13.79 24.25 -5.33
CA GLY A 28 -13.41 25.64 -5.57
C GLY A 28 -14.03 26.68 -4.62
N GLN A 29 -14.66 26.24 -3.53
CA GLN A 29 -15.34 27.10 -2.55
C GLN A 29 -14.49 27.42 -1.31
N LEU A 30 -13.22 27.01 -1.31
CA LEU A 30 -12.32 27.17 -0.17
C LEU A 30 -11.61 28.51 -0.18
N SER A 31 -11.43 29.09 1.01
CA SER A 31 -10.43 30.15 1.20
C SER A 31 -9.01 29.60 0.99
N LEU A 32 -8.04 30.50 0.89
CA LEU A 32 -6.63 30.13 0.75
C LEU A 32 -6.14 29.28 1.94
N GLU A 33 -6.48 29.66 3.16
CA GLU A 33 -6.08 28.93 4.37
C GLU A 33 -6.71 27.53 4.41
N GLU A 34 -7.98 27.40 4.05
CA GLU A 34 -8.66 26.10 3.96
C GLU A 34 -8.08 25.23 2.85
N SER A 35 -7.71 25.83 1.72
CA SER A 35 -7.06 25.13 0.59
C SER A 35 -5.70 24.58 1.00
N LEU A 36 -4.90 25.37 1.72
CA LEU A 36 -3.60 24.93 2.26
C LEU A 36 -3.77 23.80 3.27
N ALA A 37 -4.70 23.94 4.21
CA ALA A 37 -4.99 22.89 5.19
C ALA A 37 -5.50 21.59 4.54
N ALA A 38 -6.37 21.69 3.53
CA ALA A 38 -6.82 20.54 2.75
C ALA A 38 -5.65 19.86 2.01
N TYR A 39 -4.77 20.64 1.38
CA TYR A 39 -3.59 20.13 0.70
C TYR A 39 -2.64 19.39 1.65
N GLU A 40 -2.32 19.97 2.80
CA GLU A 40 -1.46 19.35 3.82
C GLU A 40 -2.03 18.00 4.30
N ARG A 41 -3.34 17.95 4.56
CA ARG A 41 -4.04 16.69 4.90
C ARG A 41 -3.94 15.67 3.76
N GLY A 42 -4.12 16.12 2.52
CA GLY A 42 -3.98 15.27 1.33
C GLY A 42 -2.59 14.64 1.22
N ILE A 43 -1.52 15.43 1.42
CA ILE A 43 -0.14 14.93 1.43
C ILE A 43 0.08 13.91 2.55
N GLY A 44 -0.45 14.16 3.76
CA GLY A 44 -0.38 13.22 4.86
C GLY A 44 -1.03 11.87 4.54
N LEU A 45 -2.24 11.90 3.96
CA LEU A 45 -2.98 10.71 3.54
C LEU A 45 -2.24 9.94 2.44
N ALA A 46 -1.72 10.63 1.43
CA ALA A 46 -0.96 10.01 0.34
C ALA A 46 0.29 9.28 0.87
N ARG A 47 1.05 9.92 1.77
CA ARG A 47 2.22 9.29 2.43
C ARG A 47 1.82 8.06 3.22
N ARG A 48 0.73 8.13 3.99
CA ARG A 48 0.22 6.98 4.75
C ARG A 48 -0.18 5.82 3.81
N GLY A 49 -0.85 6.13 2.70
CA GLY A 49 -1.22 5.13 1.69
C GLY A 49 0.00 4.41 1.13
N HIS A 50 1.05 5.16 0.80
CA HIS A 50 2.32 4.58 0.33
C HIS A 50 2.95 3.65 1.37
N GLN A 51 3.04 4.08 2.64
CA GLN A 51 3.60 3.23 3.71
C GLN A 51 2.84 1.91 3.91
N LEU A 52 1.52 1.93 3.75
CA LEU A 52 0.69 0.72 3.83
C LEU A 52 0.99 -0.23 2.67
N LEU A 53 1.12 0.32 1.45
CA LEU A 53 1.49 -0.45 0.26
C LEU A 53 2.90 -1.05 0.40
N ASP A 54 3.88 -0.27 0.84
CA ASP A 54 5.25 -0.77 1.05
C ASP A 54 5.29 -1.91 2.09
N GLY A 55 4.46 -1.79 3.14
CA GLY A 55 4.31 -2.84 4.14
C GLY A 55 3.71 -4.11 3.57
N ALA A 56 2.70 -3.98 2.71
CA ALA A 56 2.08 -5.11 2.01
C ALA A 56 3.05 -5.77 1.03
N GLU A 57 3.80 -4.98 0.25
CA GLU A 57 4.81 -5.46 -0.70
C GLU A 57 5.89 -6.28 0.01
N ARG A 58 6.51 -5.73 1.06
CA ARG A 58 7.50 -6.48 1.86
C ARG A 58 6.96 -7.79 2.41
N ARG A 59 5.70 -7.81 2.82
CA ARG A 59 5.06 -9.05 3.31
C ARG A 59 4.92 -10.08 2.19
N VAL A 60 4.54 -9.66 0.98
CA VAL A 60 4.48 -10.53 -0.19
C VAL A 60 5.87 -11.06 -0.55
N GLU A 61 6.89 -10.19 -0.57
CA GLU A 61 8.28 -10.60 -0.84
C GLU A 61 8.76 -11.68 0.12
N LEU A 62 8.52 -11.52 1.43
CA LEU A 62 8.90 -12.53 2.43
C LEU A 62 8.17 -13.87 2.23
N LEU A 63 6.89 -13.82 1.84
CA LEU A 63 6.10 -15.03 1.57
C LEU A 63 6.60 -15.77 0.33
N VAL A 64 6.98 -15.04 -0.72
CA VAL A 64 7.55 -15.62 -1.96
C VAL A 64 8.94 -16.19 -1.70
N ALA A 65 9.79 -15.45 -0.98
CA ALA A 65 11.15 -15.89 -0.64
C ALA A 65 11.17 -17.12 0.29
N GLY A 66 10.22 -17.22 1.22
CA GLY A 66 10.07 -18.39 2.09
C GLY A 66 9.41 -19.60 1.43
N GLY A 67 8.73 -19.41 0.29
CA GLY A 67 7.97 -20.45 -0.40
C GLY A 67 8.74 -21.23 -1.46
N THR A 68 9.87 -20.71 -1.96
CA THR A 68 10.60 -21.36 -3.04
C THR A 68 12.11 -21.15 -2.94
N GLN A 69 12.82 -22.07 -2.29
CA GLN A 69 14.18 -22.38 -2.74
C GLN A 69 14.05 -23.18 -4.05
N THR A 70 14.11 -22.51 -5.19
CA THR A 70 14.44 -23.19 -6.44
C THR A 70 15.94 -23.48 -6.40
N VAL A 71 16.32 -24.68 -5.95
CA VAL A 71 17.64 -25.20 -6.29
C VAL A 71 17.67 -25.50 -7.81
N PRO A 72 18.77 -25.23 -8.51
CA PRO A 72 18.91 -25.59 -9.91
C PRO A 72 18.65 -27.10 -10.10
N LEU A 73 17.79 -27.45 -11.06
CA LEU A 73 17.51 -28.83 -11.44
C LEU A 73 18.58 -29.38 -12.41
N ASP A 74 19.84 -29.15 -12.08
CA ASP A 74 21.02 -29.62 -12.82
C ASP A 74 22.13 -29.66 -11.77
N GLU A 75 22.32 -30.77 -11.05
CA GLU A 75 23.35 -31.77 -11.33
C GLU A 75 22.98 -33.10 -10.63
N ALA A 76 21.89 -33.75 -11.06
CA ALA A 76 21.52 -35.10 -10.61
C ALA A 76 21.19 -36.02 -11.80
N ALA A 77 22.02 -36.00 -12.85
CA ALA A 77 21.95 -37.00 -13.92
C ALA A 77 23.21 -37.01 -14.79
N THR A 78 24.40 -37.20 -14.19
CA THR A 78 25.54 -37.72 -14.96
C THR A 78 26.44 -38.58 -14.08
N ASP A 79 25.84 -39.68 -13.60
CA ASP A 79 26.47 -40.97 -13.34
C ASP A 79 25.78 -41.89 -14.36
N GLU A 80 26.39 -42.64 -15.28
CA GLU A 80 27.74 -43.13 -15.58
C GLU A 80 27.66 -43.60 -17.08
N PRO A 81 28.61 -44.31 -17.73
CA PRO A 81 29.73 -45.13 -17.24
C PRO A 81 31.14 -44.59 -17.50
#